data_AF-A0A917YAQ9-F1
#
_entry.id   AF-A0A917YAQ9-F1
#
_cell.length_a   1.000
_cell.length_b   1.000
_cell.length_c   1.000
_cell.angle_alpha   90.00
_cell.angle_beta   90.00
_cell.angle_gamma   90.00
#
_symmetry.space_group_name_H-M   'P 1'
#
loop_
_entity.id
_entity.type
_entity.pdbx_description
1 polymer ?
#
loop_
_entity_poly.entity_id
_entity_poly.type
_entity_poly.pdbx_seq_one_letter_code
_entity_poly.pdbx_strand_id
1 'polypeptide(L)'
;MTVALMWEARAVAGRGGELLDWVRERSKQLPGQPLRLEILRAPQDRVLVITWWDAAYDAELPELPEPDGELVTRAVHRWRFESVS
;
A
#
# COMPACT_ATOMS: atom_id res chain seq x y z
N MET A 1 6.75 -17.26 8.73
CA MET A 1 7.69 -16.67 7.74
C MET A 1 7.22 -15.25 7.52
N THR A 2 8.09 -14.31 7.14
CA THR A 2 7.65 -12.92 7.00
C THR A 2 7.44 -12.55 5.55
N VAL A 3 6.23 -12.16 5.20
CA VAL A 3 5.85 -11.69 3.85
C VAL A 3 5.66 -10.19 3.88
N ALA A 4 6.25 -9.49 2.91
CA ALA A 4 5.99 -8.09 2.68
C ALA A 4 5.02 -7.90 1.51
N LEU A 5 3.93 -7.16 1.73
CA LEU A 5 3.00 -6.73 0.69
C LEU A 5 3.25 -5.26 0.37
N MET A 6 3.60 -4.99 -0.88
CA MET A 6 3.76 -3.63 -1.38
C MET A 6 2.56 -3.23 -2.23
N TRP A 7 2.05 -2.03 -1.99
CA TRP A 7 1.01 -1.36 -2.75
C TRP A 7 1.55 0.00 -3.22
N GLU A 8 1.36 0.35 -4.49
CA GLU A 8 1.79 1.64 -5.05
C GLU A 8 0.67 2.26 -5.88
N ALA A 9 0.46 3.55 -5.68
CA ALA A 9 -0.43 4.34 -6.51
C ALA A 9 0.24 5.65 -6.92
N ARG A 10 -0.13 6.10 -8.13
CA ARG A 10 0.25 7.40 -8.67
C ARG A 10 -1.00 8.27 -8.78
N ALA A 11 -1.03 9.37 -8.02
CA ALA A 11 -2.15 10.29 -8.07
C ALA A 11 -2.23 11.00 -9.43
N VAL A 12 -3.39 11.59 -9.73
CA VAL A 12 -3.47 12.68 -10.71
C VAL A 12 -2.52 13.80 -10.29
N ALA A 13 -1.85 14.42 -11.27
CA ALA A 13 -0.82 15.42 -11.02
C ALA A 13 -1.31 16.53 -10.08
N GLY A 14 -0.55 16.80 -9.02
CA GLY A 14 -0.89 17.77 -7.98
C GLY A 14 -1.80 17.23 -6.86
N ARG A 15 -2.36 16.02 -6.98
CA ARG A 15 -3.22 15.38 -5.95
C ARG A 15 -2.46 14.43 -5.03
N GLY A 16 -1.12 14.45 -5.01
CA GLY A 16 -0.32 13.55 -4.17
C GLY A 16 -0.60 13.69 -2.67
N GLY A 17 -0.95 14.89 -2.20
CA GLY A 17 -1.37 15.12 -0.81
C GLY A 17 -2.69 14.42 -0.47
N GLU A 18 -3.67 14.53 -1.34
CA GLU A 18 -4.98 13.89 -1.17
C GLU A 18 -4.89 12.37 -1.21
N LEU A 19 -4.07 11.81 -2.12
CA LEU A 19 -3.80 10.38 -2.17
C LEU A 19 -3.15 9.90 -0.86
N LEU A 20 -2.23 10.67 -0.29
CA LEU A 20 -1.61 10.30 0.98
C LEU A 20 -2.62 10.28 2.13
N ASP A 21 -3.46 11.30 2.24
CA ASP A 21 -4.46 11.37 3.31
C ASP A 21 -5.48 10.23 3.16
N TRP A 22 -5.89 9.93 1.93
CA TRP A 22 -6.67 8.73 1.64
C TRP A 22 -5.96 7.45 2.11
N VAL A 23 -4.68 7.28 1.77
CA VAL A 23 -3.88 6.10 2.17
C VAL A 23 -3.79 5.99 3.69
N ARG A 24 -3.59 7.10 4.41
CA ARG A 24 -3.54 7.11 5.88
C ARG A 24 -4.84 6.66 6.49
N GLU A 25 -5.98 7.16 5.99
CA GLU A 25 -7.29 6.73 6.50
C GLU A 25 -7.59 5.27 6.18
N ARG A 26 -7.25 4.79 4.97
CA ARG A 26 -7.46 3.39 4.60
C ARG A 26 -6.54 2.43 5.33
N SER A 27 -5.30 2.83 5.61
CA SER A 27 -4.36 2.03 6.40
C SER A 27 -4.86 1.78 7.82
N LYS A 28 -5.61 2.73 8.42
CA LYS A 28 -6.25 2.54 9.75
C LYS A 28 -7.39 1.51 9.72
N GLN A 29 -7.97 1.27 8.55
CA GLN A 29 -9.08 0.34 8.35
C GLN A 29 -8.62 -1.03 7.87
N LEU A 30 -7.31 -1.23 7.70
CA LEU A 30 -6.75 -2.50 7.27
C LEU A 30 -7.07 -3.58 8.32
N PRO A 31 -7.73 -4.69 7.96
CA PRO A 31 -7.97 -5.78 8.90
C PRO A 31 -6.67 -6.36 9.43
N GLY A 32 -6.69 -6.83 10.69
CA GLY A 32 -5.51 -7.43 11.32
C GLY A 32 -4.43 -6.40 11.67
N GLN A 33 -3.34 -6.90 12.26
CA GLN A 33 -2.20 -6.06 12.65
C GLN A 33 -0.94 -6.58 11.98
N PRO A 34 -0.39 -5.85 10.99
CA PRO A 34 0.91 -6.22 10.43
C PRO A 34 2.00 -6.03 11.49
N LEU A 35 3.08 -6.80 11.37
CA LEU A 35 4.31 -6.63 12.17
C LEU A 35 4.90 -5.23 12.00
N ARG A 36 4.75 -4.68 10.79
CA ARG A 36 5.20 -3.35 10.41
C ARG A 36 4.32 -2.82 9.28
N LEU A 37 4.03 -1.53 9.30
CA LEU A 37 3.41 -0.79 8.21
C LEU A 37 4.20 0.48 7.98
N GLU A 38 4.61 0.73 6.74
CA GLU A 38 5.27 1.96 6.34
C GLU A 38 4.53 2.62 5.18
N ILE A 39 4.36 3.94 5.27
CA ILE A 39 3.78 4.78 4.21
C ILE A 39 4.88 5.73 3.72
N LEU A 40 5.19 5.65 2.43
CA LEU A 40 6.27 6.38 1.79
C LEU A 40 5.72 7.22 0.63
N ARG A 41 6.41 8.33 0.31
CA ARG A 41 6.14 9.11 -0.90
C ARG A 41 7.33 9.03 -1.84
N ALA A 42 7.04 9.16 -3.14
CA ALA A 42 8.05 9.25 -4.18
C ALA A 42 7.68 10.34 -5.19
N PRO A 43 8.61 10.77 -6.07
CA PRO A 43 8.31 11.75 -7.11
C PRO A 43 7.10 11.39 -7.98
N GLN A 44 6.53 12.37 -8.68
CA GLN A 44 5.34 12.22 -9.51
C GLN A 44 4.10 11.78 -8.71
N ASP A 45 3.86 12.42 -7.55
CA ASP A 45 2.67 12.21 -6.72
C ASP A 45 2.40 10.74 -6.36
N ARG A 46 3.48 9.99 -6.12
CA ARG A 46 3.39 8.58 -5.75
C ARG A 46 3.29 8.38 -4.25
N VAL A 47 2.44 7.44 -3.86
CA VAL A 47 2.36 6.92 -2.50
C VAL A 47 2.55 5.41 -2.55
N LEU A 48 3.40 4.92 -1.65
CA LEU A 48 3.70 3.51 -1.48
C LEU A 48 3.34 3.11 -0.06
N VAL A 49 2.68 1.96 0.08
CA VAL A 49 2.50 1.30 1.37
C VAL A 49 3.16 -0.05 1.31
N ILE A 50 3.90 -0.39 2.36
CA ILE A 50 4.44 -1.73 2.53
C ILE A 50 4.09 -2.24 3.93
N THR A 51 3.55 -3.45 3.99
CA THR A 51 3.15 -4.13 5.23
C THR A 51 3.89 -5.44 5.36
N TRP A 52 4.27 -5.82 6.59
CA TRP A 52 4.93 -7.09 6.89
C TRP A 52 4.04 -7.96 7.76
N TRP A 53 3.92 -9.23 7.41
CA TRP A 53 3.03 -10.19 8.07
C TRP A 53 3.79 -11.46 8.41
N ASP A 54 3.56 -12.00 9.61
CA ASP A 54 3.98 -13.37 9.92
C ASP A 54 2.92 -14.35 9.36
N ALA A 55 3.15 -14.82 8.14
CA ALA A 55 2.22 -15.65 7.39
C ALA A 55 2.95 -16.41 6.27
N ALA A 56 2.38 -17.49 5.75
CA ALA A 56 2.90 -18.16 4.55
C ALA A 56 2.86 -17.22 3.32
N TYR A 57 3.73 -17.46 2.32
CA TYR A 57 3.84 -16.62 1.12
C TYR A 57 2.53 -16.48 0.33
N ASP A 58 1.76 -17.56 0.26
CA ASP A 58 0.50 -17.69 -0.45
C ASP A 58 -0.73 -17.43 0.44
N ALA A 59 -0.53 -16.98 1.68
CA ALA A 59 -1.63 -16.64 2.57
C ALA A 59 -2.49 -15.50 2.02
N GLU A 60 -3.81 -15.61 2.20
CA GLU A 60 -4.73 -14.51 1.98
C GLU A 60 -4.51 -13.45 3.06
N LEU A 61 -4.02 -12.29 2.64
CA LEU A 61 -3.64 -11.19 3.51
C LEU A 61 -4.39 -9.92 3.10
N PRO A 62 -4.71 -9.03 4.05
CA PRO A 62 -5.45 -7.82 3.76
C PRO A 62 -4.57 -6.84 2.96
N GLU A 63 -5.17 -6.24 1.93
CA GLU A 63 -4.53 -5.27 1.05
C GLU A 63 -5.34 -3.96 1.00
N LEU A 64 -4.67 -2.85 0.69
CA LEU A 64 -5.35 -1.59 0.43
C LEU A 64 -6.22 -1.70 -0.84
N PRO A 65 -7.43 -1.14 -0.83
CA PRO A 65 -8.29 -1.13 -2.00
C PRO A 65 -7.71 -0.23 -3.11
N GLU A 66 -8.34 -0.24 -4.28
CA GLU A 66 -8.05 0.78 -5.29
C GLU A 66 -8.73 2.10 -4.92
N PRO A 67 -8.04 3.25 -5.05
CA PRO A 67 -8.68 4.54 -4.90
C PRO A 67 -9.62 4.80 -6.07
N ASP A 68 -10.49 5.80 -5.92
CA ASP A 68 -11.35 6.26 -7.01
C ASP A 68 -10.49 6.66 -8.23
N GLY A 69 -10.99 6.36 -9.44
CA GLY A 69 -10.33 6.66 -10.71
C GLY A 69 -10.09 8.16 -10.94
N GLU A 70 -10.80 9.04 -10.23
CA GLU A 70 -10.49 10.48 -10.26
C GLU A 70 -9.23 10.84 -9.46
N LEU A 71 -8.86 10.04 -8.46
CA LEU A 71 -7.72 10.30 -7.58
C LEU A 71 -6.40 9.76 -8.16
N VAL A 72 -6.46 8.68 -8.94
CA VAL A 72 -5.28 8.00 -9.51
C VAL A 72 -5.28 7.98 -11.03
N THR A 73 -4.10 8.00 -11.64
CA THR A 73 -3.94 8.01 -13.10
C THR A 73 -3.98 6.62 -13.74
N ARG A 74 -3.92 5.57 -12.93
CA ARG A 74 -3.84 4.16 -13.34
C ARG A 74 -4.20 3.25 -12.17
N ALA A 75 -4.46 1.99 -12.48
CA ALA A 75 -4.58 0.94 -11.47
C ALA A 75 -3.33 0.86 -10.59
N VAL A 76 -3.52 0.47 -9.34
CA VAL A 76 -2.44 0.37 -8.35
C VAL A 76 -1.58 -0.86 -8.63
N HIS A 77 -0.29 -0.77 -8.29
CA HIS A 77 0.60 -1.92 -8.37
C HIS A 77 0.66 -2.66 -7.04
N ARG A 78 0.77 -4.00 -7.12
CA ARG A 78 0.83 -4.90 -5.97
C ARG A 78 1.94 -5.92 -6.17
N TRP A 79 2.80 -6.08 -5.17
CA TRP A 79 3.84 -7.11 -5.17
C TRP A 79 3.98 -7.76 -3.80
N ARG A 80 4.32 -9.06 -3.81
CA ARG A 80 4.62 -9.87 -2.63
C ARG A 80 6.12 -10.18 -2.59
N PHE A 81 6.71 -10.10 -1.41
CA PHE A 81 8.12 -10.42 -1.19
C PHE A 81 8.27 -11.30 0.05
N GLU A 82 9.22 -12.25 0.00
CA GLU A 82 9.69 -12.93 1.21
C GLU A 82 10.78 -12.09 1.88
N SER A 83 10.66 -11.89 3.19
CA SER A 83 11.70 -11.26 4.00
C SER A 83 12.74 -12.31 4.38
N VAL A 84 13.99 -12.09 3.97
CA VAL A 84 15.11 -13.04 4.14
C VAL A 84 16.19 -12.55 5.11
N SER A 85 15.83 -11.60 5.97
CA SER A 85 16.71 -10.93 6.95
C SER A 85 16.29 -11.21 8.38
#